data_AF-A0A350LZF9-F1
#
_entry.id   AF-A0A350LZF9-F1
#
_cell.length_a   1.000
_cell.length_b   1.000
_cell.length_c   1.000
_cell.angle_alpha   90.00
_cell.angle_beta   90.00
_cell.angle_gamma   90.00
#
_symmetry.space_group_name_H-M   'P 1'
#
loop_
_entity.id
_entity.type
_entity.pdbx_description
1 polymer ?
#
loop_
_entity_poly.entity_id
_entity_poly.type
_entity_poly.pdbx_seq_one_letter_code
_entity_poly.pdbx_strand_id
1 'polypeptide(L)'
;MRHFLFFLIIFIIGCCKLDTEKQLQKEINVKKENAYFLKAQTYFEKGSLTFAEEEVKKSLQNNLDDPKLWFLLGRIYDKKNEDSKAIDAYVKAIQLSQENLDEKTSTSTCASPFMLPLQKGDYKEKP
;
A
#
# COMPACT_ATOMS: atom_id res chain seq x y z
N MET A 1 29.23 -25.62 30.58
CA MET A 1 27.78 -25.83 30.67
C MET A 1 26.99 -24.56 31.06
N ARG A 2 27.42 -23.73 32.03
CA ARG A 2 26.67 -22.53 32.47
C ARG A 2 26.59 -21.37 31.44
N HIS A 3 27.61 -21.21 30.58
CA HIS A 3 27.59 -20.21 29.50
C HIS A 3 26.66 -20.57 28.32
N PHE A 4 26.47 -21.87 28.07
CA PHE A 4 25.62 -22.35 26.96
C PHE A 4 24.13 -22.12 27.27
N LEU A 5 23.75 -22.27 28.55
CA LEU A 5 22.40 -21.98 29.03
C LEU A 5 22.06 -20.48 28.95
N PHE A 6 23.06 -19.61 29.15
CA PHE A 6 22.90 -18.16 29.05
C PHE A 6 22.68 -17.68 27.61
N PHE A 7 23.39 -18.29 26.64
CA PHE A 7 23.20 -18.01 25.21
C PHE A 7 21.82 -18.44 24.71
N LEU A 8 21.30 -19.58 25.21
CA LEU A 8 19.99 -20.11 24.84
C LEU A 8 18.84 -19.22 25.36
N ILE A 9 19.01 -18.63 26.54
CA ILE A 9 18.06 -17.65 27.11
C ILE A 9 18.05 -16.33 26.33
N ILE A 10 19.23 -15.83 25.90
CA ILE A 10 19.33 -14.62 25.05
C ILE A 10 18.66 -14.85 23.69
N PHE A 11 18.78 -16.06 23.13
CA PHE A 11 18.13 -16.43 21.87
C PHE A 11 16.61 -16.49 22.00
N ILE A 12 16.08 -17.06 23.10
CA ILE A 12 14.63 -17.12 23.39
C ILE A 12 14.05 -15.71 23.64
N ILE A 13 14.75 -14.86 24.40
CA ILE A 13 14.30 -13.47 24.66
C ILE A 13 14.45 -12.60 23.41
N GLY A 14 15.47 -12.85 22.58
CA GLY A 14 15.72 -12.15 21.32
C GLY A 14 14.65 -12.41 20.26
N CYS A 15 14.21 -13.66 20.10
CA CYS A 15 13.08 -13.99 19.21
C CYS A 15 11.78 -13.29 19.64
N CYS A 16 11.48 -13.26 20.95
CA CYS A 16 10.23 -12.68 21.46
C CYS A 16 10.10 -11.15 21.23
N LYS A 17 11.21 -10.42 21.21
CA LYS A 17 11.20 -8.96 20.97
C LYS A 17 11.05 -8.58 19.49
N LEU A 18 11.51 -9.42 18.56
CA LEU A 18 11.48 -9.09 17.13
C LEU A 18 10.07 -9.21 16.53
N ASP A 19 9.28 -10.17 17.02
CA ASP A 19 7.90 -10.39 16.55
C ASP A 19 6.94 -9.31 17.05
N THR A 20 7.17 -8.80 18.26
CA THR A 20 6.31 -7.77 18.89
C THR A 20 6.47 -6.40 18.23
N GLU A 21 7.69 -5.98 17.86
CA GLU A 21 7.90 -4.70 17.16
C GLU A 21 7.31 -4.70 15.75
N LYS A 22 7.43 -5.82 15.00
CA LYS A 22 6.83 -5.96 13.67
C LYS A 22 5.30 -5.97 13.73
N GLN A 23 4.71 -6.68 14.70
CA GLN A 23 3.26 -6.69 14.89
C GLN A 23 2.74 -5.30 15.28
N LEU A 24 3.44 -4.58 16.15
CA LEU A 24 3.06 -3.23 16.56
C LEU A 24 3.16 -2.23 15.39
N GLN A 25 4.22 -2.30 14.58
CA GLN A 25 4.35 -1.47 13.38
C GLN A 25 3.22 -1.75 12.38
N LYS A 26 2.86 -3.01 12.18
CA LYS A 26 1.74 -3.40 11.31
C LYS A 26 0.42 -2.82 11.81
N GLU A 27 0.12 -2.91 13.10
CA GLU A 27 -1.12 -2.34 13.66
C GLU A 27 -1.16 -0.82 13.59
N ILE A 28 -0.04 -0.15 13.85
CA ILE A 28 0.08 1.31 13.73
C ILE A 28 -0.13 1.73 12.27
N ASN A 29 0.48 1.01 11.34
CA ASN A 29 0.34 1.26 9.90
C ASN A 29 -1.11 1.07 9.45
N VAL A 30 -1.80 0.01 9.88
CA VAL A 30 -3.21 -0.23 9.55
C VAL A 30 -4.12 0.88 10.08
N LYS A 31 -3.90 1.35 11.32
CA LYS A 31 -4.68 2.48 11.88
C LYS A 31 -4.42 3.77 11.12
N LYS A 32 -3.17 4.03 10.75
CA LYS A 32 -2.75 5.24 10.03
C LYS A 32 -3.23 5.22 8.56
N GLU A 33 -3.14 4.08 7.89
CA GLU A 33 -3.67 3.80 6.54
C GLU A 33 -5.17 4.14 6.47
N ASN A 34 -5.96 3.56 7.38
CA ASN A 34 -7.41 3.78 7.43
C ASN A 34 -7.76 5.26 7.68
N ALA A 35 -6.99 5.96 8.52
CA ALA A 35 -7.23 7.37 8.83
C ALA A 35 -7.00 8.29 7.61
N TYR A 36 -5.92 8.07 6.86
CA TYR A 36 -5.65 8.86 5.65
C TYR A 36 -6.63 8.56 4.53
N PHE A 37 -6.97 7.28 4.32
CA PHE A 37 -7.97 6.88 3.34
C PHE A 37 -9.31 7.57 3.61
N LEU A 38 -9.79 7.50 4.85
CA LEU A 38 -11.07 8.11 5.22
C LEU A 38 -11.05 9.63 5.07
N LYS A 39 -9.93 10.28 5.45
CA LYS A 39 -9.78 11.73 5.34
C LYS A 39 -9.77 12.19 3.88
N ALA A 40 -8.99 11.51 3.03
CA ALA A 40 -8.95 11.79 1.60
C ALA A 40 -10.31 11.52 0.92
N GLN A 41 -10.99 10.43 1.31
CA GLN A 41 -12.35 10.13 0.83
C GLN A 41 -13.34 11.23 1.23
N THR A 42 -13.27 11.72 2.47
CA THR A 42 -14.13 12.82 2.93
C THR A 42 -13.90 14.08 2.09
N TYR A 43 -12.64 14.41 1.75
CA TYR A 43 -12.36 15.55 0.87
C TYR A 43 -12.84 15.32 -0.57
N PHE A 44 -12.72 14.09 -1.07
CA PHE A 44 -13.23 13.70 -2.37
C PHE A 44 -14.75 13.85 -2.47
N GLU A 45 -15.49 13.39 -1.45
CA GLU A 45 -16.94 13.51 -1.37
C GLU A 45 -17.41 14.98 -1.24
N LYS A 46 -16.60 15.81 -0.59
CA LYS A 46 -16.82 17.27 -0.52
C LYS A 46 -16.53 18.00 -1.84
N GLY A 47 -16.01 17.31 -2.87
CA GLY A 47 -15.61 17.91 -4.15
C GLY A 47 -14.27 18.64 -4.10
N SER A 48 -13.58 18.63 -2.96
CA SER A 48 -12.28 19.26 -2.75
C SER A 48 -11.15 18.37 -3.27
N LEU A 49 -11.11 18.14 -4.59
CA LEU A 49 -10.19 17.19 -5.23
C LEU A 49 -8.71 17.53 -5.00
N THR A 50 -8.35 18.81 -4.93
CA THR A 50 -6.97 19.26 -4.66
C THR A 50 -6.51 18.90 -3.25
N PHE A 51 -7.38 19.12 -2.24
CA PHE A 51 -7.09 18.74 -0.87
C PHE A 51 -7.07 17.22 -0.68
N ALA A 52 -7.95 16.49 -1.39
CA ALA A 52 -7.93 15.04 -1.41
C ALA A 52 -6.59 14.51 -1.96
N GLU A 53 -6.12 15.08 -3.07
CA GLU A 53 -4.82 14.73 -3.68
C GLU A 53 -3.66 15.00 -2.72
N GLU A 54 -3.65 16.16 -2.04
CA GLU A 54 -2.61 16.53 -1.09
C GLU A 54 -2.55 15.57 0.11
N GLU A 55 -3.70 15.20 0.67
CA GLU A 55 -3.77 14.25 1.78
C GLU A 55 -3.30 12.85 1.38
N VAL A 56 -3.66 12.38 0.19
CA VAL A 56 -3.14 11.10 -0.32
C VAL A 56 -1.62 11.16 -0.52
N LYS A 57 -1.08 12.25 -1.09
CA LYS A 57 0.37 12.43 -1.24
C LYS A 57 1.11 12.46 0.09
N LYS A 58 0.56 13.14 1.10
CA LYS A 58 1.11 13.11 2.48
C LYS A 58 1.12 11.70 3.05
N SER A 59 0.08 10.92 2.79
CA SER A 59 0.02 9.52 3.22
C SER A 59 1.12 8.68 2.56
N LEU A 60 1.33 8.84 1.25
CA LEU A 60 2.38 8.15 0.52
C LEU A 60 3.79 8.53 0.99
N GLN A 61 4.02 9.80 1.36
CA GLN A 61 5.29 10.25 1.97
C GLN A 61 5.59 9.58 3.32
N ASN A 62 4.57 9.05 4.00
CA ASN A 62 4.73 8.31 5.24
C ASN A 62 5.02 6.81 5.01
N ASN A 63 5.45 6.42 3.80
CA ASN A 63 5.72 5.04 3.38
C ASN A 63 4.51 4.10 3.53
N LEU A 64 3.30 4.64 3.41
CA LEU A 64 2.09 3.83 3.36
C LEU A 64 1.86 3.40 1.91
N ASP A 65 2.51 2.31 1.50
CA ASP A 65 2.25 1.66 0.20
C ASP A 65 0.97 0.82 0.25
N ASP A 66 -0.15 1.50 0.43
CA ASP A 66 -1.48 0.89 0.40
C ASP A 66 -2.10 1.01 -1.00
N PRO A 67 -2.48 -0.10 -1.65
CA PRO A 67 -3.15 -0.08 -2.94
C PRO A 67 -4.45 0.75 -2.94
N LYS A 68 -5.17 0.88 -1.82
CA LYS A 68 -6.39 1.69 -1.76
C LYS A 68 -6.12 3.17 -1.90
N LEU A 69 -4.99 3.67 -1.37
CA LEU A 69 -4.60 5.07 -1.52
C LEU A 69 -4.26 5.40 -2.97
N TRP A 70 -3.55 4.50 -3.66
CA TRP A 70 -3.28 4.63 -5.09
C TRP A 70 -4.56 4.58 -5.94
N PHE A 71 -5.51 3.70 -5.58
CA PHE A 71 -6.81 3.66 -6.23
C PHE A 71 -7.61 4.96 -6.02
N LEU A 72 -7.61 5.52 -4.81
CA LEU A 72 -8.26 6.79 -4.53
C LEU A 72 -7.60 7.95 -5.29
N LEU A 73 -6.27 7.94 -5.41
CA LEU A 73 -5.54 8.91 -6.24
C LEU A 73 -5.94 8.82 -7.71
N GLY A 74 -6.11 7.60 -8.24
CA GLY A 74 -6.63 7.38 -9.59
C GLY A 74 -8.02 7.99 -9.78
N ARG A 75 -8.93 7.79 -8.82
CA ARG A 75 -10.28 8.39 -8.85
C ARG A 75 -10.25 9.91 -8.77
N ILE A 76 -9.33 10.47 -7.98
CA ILE A 76 -9.15 11.93 -7.88
C ILE A 76 -8.69 12.49 -9.24
N TYR A 77 -7.70 11.87 -9.87
CA TYR A 77 -7.22 12.32 -11.19
C TYR A 77 -8.27 12.15 -12.29
N ASP A 78 -9.02 11.05 -12.28
CA ASP A 78 -10.16 10.81 -13.19
C ASP A 78 -11.21 11.93 -13.05
N LYS A 79 -11.57 12.31 -11.82
CA LYS A 79 -12.47 13.46 -11.57
C LYS A 79 -11.88 14.82 -11.96
N LYS A 80 -10.55 14.94 -12.05
CA LYS A 80 -9.86 16.15 -12.53
C LYS A 80 -9.65 16.15 -14.05
N ASN A 81 -10.11 15.11 -14.78
CA ASN A 81 -9.82 14.88 -16.21
C ASN A 81 -8.31 14.75 -16.50
N GLU A 82 -7.54 14.24 -15.55
CA GLU A 82 -6.11 13.96 -15.69
C GLU A 82 -5.88 12.46 -15.99
N ASP A 83 -6.48 11.97 -17.08
CA ASP A 83 -6.63 10.55 -17.39
C ASP A 83 -5.30 9.77 -17.39
N SER A 84 -4.24 10.35 -17.95
CA SER A 84 -2.91 9.73 -17.94
C SER A 84 -2.42 9.43 -16.53
N LYS A 85 -2.63 10.37 -15.59
CA LYS A 85 -2.20 10.18 -14.19
C LYS A 85 -3.15 9.23 -13.45
N ALA A 86 -4.42 9.21 -13.82
CA ALA A 86 -5.39 8.27 -13.28
C ALA A 86 -4.98 6.83 -13.60
N ILE A 87 -4.63 6.55 -14.86
CA ILE A 87 -4.15 5.25 -15.32
C ILE A 87 -2.89 4.83 -14.55
N ASP A 88 -1.89 5.70 -14.46
CA ASP A 88 -0.65 5.40 -13.75
C ASP A 88 -0.91 5.05 -12.28
N ALA A 89 -1.82 5.78 -11.62
CA ALA A 89 -2.20 5.53 -10.23
C ALA A 89 -2.96 4.20 -10.07
N TYR A 90 -3.88 3.87 -10.98
CA TYR A 90 -4.59 2.59 -10.96
C TYR A 90 -3.66 1.40 -11.21
N VAL A 91 -2.71 1.53 -12.14
CA VAL A 91 -1.70 0.49 -12.41
C VAL A 91 -0.87 0.22 -11.16
N LYS A 92 -0.41 1.27 -10.46
CA LYS A 92 0.31 1.11 -9.19
C LYS A 92 -0.55 0.43 -8.11
N ALA A 93 -1.82 0.78 -8.02
CA ALA A 93 -2.73 0.12 -7.08
C ALA A 93 -2.83 -1.39 -7.33
N ILE A 94 -2.91 -1.80 -8.60
CA ILE A 94 -2.96 -3.22 -8.97
C ILE A 94 -1.64 -3.92 -8.62
N GLN A 95 -0.50 -3.33 -8.99
CA GLN A 95 0.83 -3.88 -8.70
C GLN A 95 1.04 -4.13 -7.20
N LEU A 96 0.74 -3.13 -6.37
CA LEU A 96 0.85 -3.26 -4.92
C LEU A 96 -0.16 -4.25 -4.34
N SER A 97 -1.37 -4.35 -4.91
CA SER A 97 -2.33 -5.34 -4.46
C SER A 97 -1.84 -6.76 -4.73
N GLN A 98 -1.20 -7.00 -5.87
CA GLN A 98 -0.63 -8.29 -6.24
C GLN A 98 0.57 -8.62 -5.36
N GLU A 99 1.48 -7.67 -5.13
CA GLU A 99 2.60 -7.84 -4.21
C GLU A 99 2.15 -8.14 -2.77
N ASN A 100 1.13 -7.44 -2.27
CA ASN A 100 0.54 -7.70 -0.95
C ASN A 100 -0.18 -9.07 -0.88
N LEU A 101 -0.78 -9.52 -1.98
CA LEU A 101 -1.40 -10.85 -2.08
C LEU A 101 -0.33 -11.93 -2.11
N ASP A 102 0.73 -11.73 -2.88
CA ASP A 102 1.89 -12.61 -2.98
C ASP A 102 2.62 -12.67 -1.63
N GLU A 103 2.79 -11.56 -0.91
CA GLU A 103 3.35 -11.53 0.46
C GLU A 103 2.50 -12.37 1.43
N LYS A 104 1.17 -12.19 1.41
CA LYS A 104 0.26 -12.97 2.26
C LYS A 104 0.15 -14.45 1.87
N THR A 105 0.44 -14.77 0.61
CA THR A 105 0.38 -16.14 0.08
C THR A 105 1.76 -16.79 -0.03
N SER A 106 2.85 -16.11 0.34
CA SER A 106 4.23 -16.64 0.33
C SER A 106 4.51 -17.72 1.39
N THR A 107 3.53 -18.16 2.16
CA THR A 107 3.60 -19.45 2.88
C THR A 107 3.01 -20.61 2.07
N SER A 108 2.42 -20.37 0.90
CA SER A 108 1.85 -21.42 0.05
C SER A 108 1.70 -21.00 -1.41
N THR A 109 2.75 -21.33 -2.18
CA THR A 109 2.63 -21.85 -3.55
C THR A 109 2.61 -20.82 -4.71
N CYS A 110 3.79 -20.71 -5.31
CA CYS A 110 4.05 -20.51 -6.75
C CYS A 110 3.70 -19.14 -7.38
N ALA A 111 4.76 -18.33 -7.51
CA ALA A 111 4.90 -17.30 -8.54
C ALA A 111 4.27 -17.75 -9.86
N SER A 112 3.24 -17.04 -10.32
CA SER A 112 2.73 -17.17 -11.67
C SER A 112 3.15 -15.94 -12.50
N PRO A 113 3.68 -16.14 -13.72
CA PRO A 113 4.38 -15.12 -14.51
C PRO A 113 3.40 -14.21 -15.26
N PHE A 114 2.34 -13.74 -14.61
CA PHE A 114 1.39 -12.79 -15.20
C PHE A 114 1.82 -11.34 -14.95
N MET A 115 3.11 -11.07 -15.16
CA MET A 115 3.61 -9.71 -15.38
C MET A 115 3.33 -9.38 -16.85
N LEU A 116 2.05 -9.23 -17.22
CA LEU A 116 1.73 -8.62 -18.50
C LEU A 116 2.12 -7.14 -18.40
N PRO A 117 3.04 -6.65 -19.25
CA PRO A 117 3.16 -5.21 -19.41
C PRO A 117 1.81 -4.76 -19.98
N LEU A 118 1.01 -4.07 -19.17
CA LEU A 118 -0.10 -3.29 -19.70
C LEU A 118 0.55 -2.22 -20.58
N GLN A 119 0.77 -2.57 -21.85
CA GLN A 119 1.20 -1.63 -22.88
C GLN A 119 0.21 -0.48 -22.85
N LYS A 120 0.76 0.75 -22.91
CA LYS A 120 0.03 1.96 -23.28
C LYS A 120 -0.78 1.67 -24.56
N GLY A 121 -2.02 1.24 -24.39
CA GLY A 121 -2.96 1.01 -25.45
C GLY A 121 -3.89 2.20 -25.51
N ASP A 122 -3.60 3.12 -26.42
CA ASP A 122 -4.54 4.00 -27.13
C ASP A 122 -5.93 4.17 -26.47
N TYR A 123 -6.01 4.96 -25.39
CA TYR A 123 -7.30 5.51 -24.96
C TYR A 123 -7.67 6.62 -25.95
N LYS A 124 -8.42 6.23 -26.98
CA LYS A 124 -8.99 7.15 -27.96
C LYS A 124 -9.76 8.24 -27.23
N GLU A 125 -9.40 9.49 -27.54
CA GLU A 125 -10.15 10.69 -27.17
C GLU A 125 -11.64 10.46 -27.46
N LYS A 126 -12.48 10.70 -26.45
CA LYS A 126 -13.93 10.81 -26.66
C LYS A 126 -14.19 12.11 -27.44
N PRO A 127 -15.20 12.11 -28.33
CA PRO A 127 -15.20 12.75 -29.64
C PRO A 127 -15.07 14.27 -29.63
#